data_AF-A0A4R2FGR1-F1
#
_entry.id   AF-A0A4R2FGR1-F1
#
_cell.length_a   1.000
_cell.length_b   1.000
_cell.length_c   1.000
_cell.angle_alpha   90.00
_cell.angle_beta   90.00
_cell.angle_gamma   90.00
#
_symmetry.space_group_name_H-M   'P 1'
#
loop_
_entity.id
_entity.type
_entity.pdbx_description
1 polymer ?
#
loop_
_entity_poly.entity_id
_entity_poly.type
_entity_poly.pdbx_seq_one_letter_code
_entity_poly.pdbx_strand_id
1 'polypeptide(L)'
;MSYSYLPLVEYRRQWIFNHHEMPVPDTDKAEIRPLTNQSAMALWNRWISSKSSCAEDFAKGDWALRSSTWHHTDTWQSQWESDDPELPRPITEFITWDDATRVYFCIEKYEILETSWAVFKRHWKCFLFCDDGPLLISNQHRQAIWFTQDGNYRLGLRG
;
A
#
# COMPACT_ATOMS: atom_id res chain seq x y z
N MET A 1 16.90 -11.02 -3.19
CA MET A 1 17.22 -9.64 -3.61
C MET A 1 17.20 -8.80 -2.36
N SER A 2 18.30 -8.12 -2.03
CA SER A 2 18.32 -7.17 -0.93
C SER A 2 17.80 -5.85 -1.45
N TYR A 3 16.69 -5.34 -0.88
CA TYR A 3 16.26 -3.97 -1.14
C TYR A 3 17.12 -3.02 -0.32
N SER A 4 17.29 -1.81 -0.82
CA SER A 4 17.91 -0.67 -0.14
C SER A 4 16.83 0.35 0.23
N TYR A 5 17.04 1.01 1.36
CA TYR A 5 16.04 1.86 2.00
C TYR A 5 16.59 3.26 2.22
N LEU A 6 15.69 4.23 2.23
CA LEU A 6 15.95 5.59 2.67
C LEU A 6 15.54 5.71 4.14
N PRO A 7 16.23 6.54 4.95
CA PRO A 7 15.70 6.97 6.22
C PRO A 7 14.31 7.62 6.04
N LEU A 8 13.37 7.35 6.94
CA LEU A 8 12.03 7.95 6.87
C LEU A 8 12.10 9.48 6.85
N VAL A 9 13.10 10.08 7.51
CA VAL A 9 13.33 11.53 7.54
C VAL A 9 13.74 12.12 6.17
N GLU A 10 14.25 11.30 5.26
CA GLU A 10 14.61 11.70 3.90
C GLU A 10 13.46 11.47 2.91
N TYR A 11 12.39 10.80 3.35
CA TYR A 11 11.24 10.54 2.50
C TYR A 11 10.43 11.82 2.27
N ARG A 12 10.18 12.12 0.98
CA ARG A 12 9.50 13.34 0.55
C ARG A 12 8.15 13.54 1.26
N ARG A 13 7.38 12.46 1.45
CA ARG A 13 6.06 12.51 2.07
C ARG A 13 6.05 12.09 3.54
N GLN A 14 7.19 12.19 4.24
CA GLN A 14 7.28 11.84 5.67
C GLN A 14 6.27 12.56 6.57
N TRP A 15 5.75 13.72 6.12
CA TRP A 15 4.77 14.50 6.86
C TRP A 15 3.49 13.70 7.15
N ILE A 16 3.13 12.70 6.33
CA ILE A 16 1.94 11.85 6.54
C ILE A 16 2.03 11.02 7.82
N PHE A 17 3.24 10.73 8.31
CA PHE A 17 3.46 10.00 9.56
C PHE A 17 3.76 10.91 10.75
N ASN A 18 3.82 12.23 10.53
CA ASN A 18 4.05 13.25 11.54
C ASN A 18 2.82 14.14 11.75
N HIS A 19 1.65 13.71 11.25
CA HIS A 19 0.40 14.44 11.39
C HIS A 19 -0.03 14.49 12.87
N HIS A 20 -0.34 15.68 13.37
CA HIS A 20 -0.59 15.87 14.80
C HIS A 20 -1.89 15.18 15.28
N GLU A 21 -2.89 15.08 14.38
CA GLU A 21 -4.17 14.42 14.67
C GLU A 21 -4.10 12.89 14.56
N MET A 22 -3.10 12.34 13.87
CA MET A 22 -2.88 10.90 13.71
C MET A 22 -1.42 10.54 14.01
N PRO A 23 -1.01 10.62 15.30
CA PRO A 23 0.38 10.42 15.68
C PRO A 23 0.79 8.95 15.52
N VAL A 24 1.84 8.73 14.74
CA VAL A 24 2.50 7.42 14.65
C VAL A 24 3.64 7.38 15.68
N PRO A 25 3.69 6.38 16.59
CA PRO A 25 4.76 6.27 17.57
C PRO A 25 6.10 5.96 16.89
N ASP A 26 7.21 6.39 17.48
CA ASP A 26 8.55 6.18 16.92
C ASP A 26 8.90 4.71 16.68
N THR A 27 8.34 3.81 17.50
CA THR A 27 8.46 2.36 17.32
C THR A 27 7.88 1.90 16.00
N ASP A 28 6.70 2.39 15.63
CA ASP A 28 6.04 2.03 14.37
C ASP A 28 6.68 2.76 13.18
N LYS A 29 7.10 4.03 13.36
CA LYS A 29 7.86 4.78 12.33
C LYS A 29 9.14 4.07 11.93
N ALA A 30 9.84 3.43 12.87
CA ALA A 30 11.06 2.66 12.58
C ALA A 30 10.80 1.43 11.68
N GLU A 31 9.57 0.91 11.67
CA GLU A 31 9.14 -0.18 10.79
C GLU A 31 8.63 0.31 9.43
N ILE A 32 8.43 1.61 9.24
CA ILE A 32 8.03 2.20 7.95
C ILE A 32 9.29 2.59 7.20
N ARG A 33 9.62 1.82 6.17
CA ARG A 33 10.90 1.90 5.46
C ARG A 33 10.66 2.24 4.00
N PRO A 34 10.82 3.51 3.60
CA PRO A 34 10.79 3.90 2.20
C PRO A 34 11.92 3.21 1.43
N LEU A 35 11.60 2.66 0.26
CA LEU A 35 12.61 2.09 -0.62
C LEU A 35 13.36 3.22 -1.35
N THR A 36 14.63 2.98 -1.68
CA THR A 36 15.32 3.83 -2.67
C THR A 36 14.67 3.70 -4.04
N ASN A 37 14.84 4.69 -4.91
CA ASN A 37 14.30 4.66 -6.28
C ASN A 37 14.68 3.39 -7.04
N GLN A 38 15.92 2.91 -6.89
CA GLN A 38 16.39 1.69 -7.53
C GLN A 38 15.61 0.45 -7.05
N SER A 39 15.41 0.34 -5.73
CA SER A 39 14.72 -0.79 -5.11
C SER A 39 13.21 -0.76 -5.38
N ALA A 40 12.59 0.42 -5.27
CA ALA A 40 11.19 0.65 -5.59
C ALA A 40 10.91 0.26 -7.04
N MET A 41 11.73 0.73 -7.98
CA MET A 41 11.62 0.39 -9.41
C MET A 41 11.74 -1.11 -9.64
N ALA A 42 12.71 -1.78 -9.02
CA ALA A 42 12.90 -3.22 -9.15
C ALA A 42 11.70 -4.01 -8.61
N LEU A 43 11.13 -3.58 -7.49
CA LEU A 43 9.93 -4.19 -6.91
C LEU A 43 8.71 -3.97 -7.81
N TRP A 44 8.48 -2.73 -8.24
CA TRP A 44 7.37 -2.35 -9.12
C TRP A 44 7.40 -3.15 -10.42
N ASN A 45 8.53 -3.16 -11.13
CA ASN A 45 8.68 -3.88 -12.39
C ASN A 45 8.44 -5.39 -12.24
N ARG A 46 8.72 -5.94 -11.07
CA ARG A 46 8.57 -7.38 -10.80
C ARG A 46 7.16 -7.75 -10.38
N TRP A 47 6.50 -6.95 -9.56
CA TRP A 47 5.26 -7.34 -8.88
C TRP A 47 4.03 -6.53 -9.29
N ILE A 48 4.21 -5.33 -9.84
CA ILE A 48 3.13 -4.43 -10.23
C ILE A 48 3.03 -4.36 -11.75
N SER A 49 3.98 -3.69 -12.41
CA SER A 49 4.00 -3.55 -13.87
C SER A 49 5.41 -3.21 -14.35
N SER A 50 5.86 -3.83 -15.45
CA SER A 50 7.11 -3.45 -16.10
C SER A 50 6.95 -2.28 -17.09
N LYS A 51 5.71 -1.85 -17.37
CA LYS A 51 5.40 -0.87 -18.43
C LYS A 51 4.86 0.45 -17.87
N SER A 52 4.07 0.39 -16.81
CA SER A 52 3.41 1.56 -16.22
C SER A 52 4.24 2.14 -15.08
N SER A 53 4.09 3.45 -14.83
CA SER A 53 4.74 4.18 -13.74
C SER A 53 3.84 4.36 -12.52
N CYS A 54 2.55 4.52 -12.74
CA CYS A 54 1.52 4.67 -11.70
C CYS A 54 0.28 3.84 -12.06
N ALA A 55 -0.73 3.87 -11.18
CA ALA A 55 -1.96 3.11 -11.37
C ALA A 55 -2.82 3.60 -12.56
N GLU A 56 -2.80 4.91 -12.83
CA GLU A 56 -3.51 5.51 -13.98
C GLU A 56 -2.91 5.05 -15.33
N ASP A 57 -1.61 4.74 -15.35
CA ASP A 57 -0.89 4.30 -16.55
C ASP A 57 -1.09 2.80 -16.85
N PHE A 58 -1.86 2.05 -16.06
CA PHE A 58 -2.00 0.62 -16.30
C PHE A 58 -2.54 0.34 -17.70
N ALA A 59 -1.93 -0.66 -18.36
CA ALA A 59 -2.19 -0.98 -19.74
C ALA A 59 -2.58 -2.44 -19.92
N LYS A 60 -3.01 -2.78 -21.13
CA LYS A 60 -3.36 -4.16 -21.49
C LYS A 60 -2.16 -5.09 -21.27
N GLY A 61 -2.28 -5.99 -20.31
CA GLY A 61 -1.25 -6.95 -19.90
C GLY A 61 -0.96 -6.92 -18.40
N ASP A 62 -1.13 -5.75 -17.78
CA ASP A 62 -1.00 -5.58 -16.33
C ASP A 62 -2.10 -6.35 -15.61
N TRP A 63 -1.71 -7.08 -14.57
CA TRP A 63 -2.64 -7.94 -13.83
C TRP A 63 -3.72 -7.09 -13.14
N ALA A 64 -3.40 -5.86 -12.74
CA ALA A 64 -4.33 -4.94 -12.08
C ALA A 64 -5.52 -4.52 -12.97
N LEU A 65 -5.40 -4.58 -14.31
CA LEU A 65 -6.51 -4.31 -15.23
C LEU A 65 -7.31 -5.54 -15.64
N ARG A 66 -6.92 -6.74 -15.21
CA ARG A 66 -7.69 -7.96 -15.52
C ARG A 66 -8.94 -7.98 -14.64
N SER A 67 -10.10 -8.15 -15.27
CA SER A 67 -11.39 -8.24 -14.56
C SER A 67 -11.44 -9.41 -13.57
N SER A 68 -10.69 -10.48 -13.82
CA SER A 68 -10.61 -11.65 -12.94
C SER A 68 -9.74 -11.46 -11.70
N THR A 69 -8.99 -10.36 -11.60
CA THR A 69 -8.11 -10.08 -10.46
C THR A 69 -8.90 -9.69 -9.22
N TRP A 70 -9.95 -8.87 -9.40
CA TRP A 70 -10.68 -8.23 -8.30
C TRP A 70 -11.99 -8.95 -8.04
N HIS A 71 -12.24 -9.30 -6.79
CA HIS A 71 -13.39 -10.10 -6.36
C HIS A 71 -14.37 -9.31 -5.49
N HIS A 72 -13.91 -8.23 -4.90
CA HIS A 72 -14.72 -7.38 -4.02
C HIS A 72 -14.28 -5.93 -4.15
N THR A 73 -15.24 -5.01 -4.09
CA THR A 73 -15.04 -3.56 -4.15
C THR A 73 -15.95 -2.90 -3.13
N ASP A 74 -15.40 -1.99 -2.33
CA ASP A 74 -16.15 -1.20 -1.36
C ASP A 74 -15.44 0.15 -1.15
N THR A 75 -15.99 1.03 -0.32
CA THR A 75 -15.49 2.38 -0.09
C THR A 75 -14.57 2.43 1.13
N TRP A 76 -13.35 2.96 0.97
CA TRP A 76 -12.46 3.23 2.13
C TRP A 76 -12.64 4.64 2.67
N GLN A 77 -13.03 5.59 1.81
CA GLN A 77 -13.06 7.02 2.14
C GLN A 77 -14.04 7.34 3.27
N SER A 78 -15.24 6.76 3.26
CA SER A 78 -16.23 6.94 4.33
C SER A 78 -15.73 6.44 5.70
N GLN A 79 -15.02 5.30 5.72
CA GLN A 79 -14.40 4.79 6.95
C GLN A 79 -13.22 5.67 7.38
N TRP A 80 -12.46 6.19 6.41
CA TRP A 80 -11.32 7.07 6.68
C TRP A 80 -11.77 8.37 7.37
N GLU A 81 -12.86 8.97 6.89
CA GLU A 81 -13.48 10.20 7.44
C GLU A 81 -14.17 9.99 8.80
N SER A 82 -14.45 8.73 9.17
CA SER A 82 -15.07 8.42 10.46
C SER A 82 -14.09 8.50 11.64
N ASP A 83 -14.60 8.57 12.86
CA ASP A 83 -13.78 8.48 14.09
C ASP A 83 -13.28 7.05 14.37
N ASP A 84 -13.73 6.04 13.61
CA ASP A 84 -13.31 4.65 13.80
C ASP A 84 -11.88 4.45 13.28
N PRO A 85 -10.90 4.09 14.14
CA PRO A 85 -9.52 3.88 13.72
C PRO A 85 -9.34 2.55 12.97
N GLU A 86 -10.29 1.61 13.06
CA GLU A 86 -10.13 0.28 12.50
C GLU A 86 -10.17 0.28 10.97
N LEU A 87 -9.34 -0.59 10.38
CA LEU A 87 -9.36 -0.88 8.95
C LEU A 87 -10.71 -1.52 8.57
N PRO A 88 -11.30 -1.22 7.40
CA PRO A 88 -12.57 -1.82 6.99
C PRO A 88 -12.58 -3.35 7.13
N ARG A 89 -13.63 -3.87 7.78
CA ARG A 89 -13.79 -5.31 8.05
C ARG A 89 -13.64 -6.21 6.82
N PRO A 90 -14.17 -5.86 5.63
CA PRO A 90 -13.98 -6.72 4.45
C PRO A 90 -12.51 -6.91 4.08
N ILE A 91 -11.65 -5.93 4.37
CA ILE A 91 -10.20 -6.05 4.15
C ILE A 91 -9.60 -7.06 5.12
N THR A 92 -9.92 -6.97 6.41
CA THR A 92 -9.35 -7.85 7.44
C THR A 92 -9.89 -9.28 7.35
N GLU A 93 -11.11 -9.47 6.84
CA GLU A 93 -11.67 -10.80 6.55
C GLU A 93 -11.07 -11.43 5.29
N PHE A 94 -10.81 -10.63 4.25
CA PHE A 94 -10.19 -11.14 3.04
C PHE A 94 -8.70 -11.44 3.27
N ILE A 95 -7.94 -10.52 3.85
CA ILE A 95 -6.48 -10.64 4.00
C ILE A 95 -6.12 -11.60 5.12
N THR A 96 -5.43 -12.70 4.76
CA THR A 96 -5.04 -13.77 5.69
C THR A 96 -3.58 -13.67 6.15
N TRP A 97 -3.03 -12.47 6.12
CA TRP A 97 -1.62 -12.23 6.45
C TRP A 97 -1.41 -12.21 7.96
N ASP A 98 -0.33 -12.82 8.42
CA ASP A 98 0.15 -12.68 9.79
C ASP A 98 0.56 -11.23 10.06
N ASP A 99 0.52 -10.81 11.32
CA ASP A 99 0.89 -9.46 11.75
C ASP A 99 2.33 -9.08 11.37
N ALA A 100 3.24 -10.06 11.38
CA ALA A 100 4.63 -9.90 10.99
C ALA A 100 4.87 -9.94 9.47
N THR A 101 3.84 -10.21 8.67
CA THR A 101 3.96 -10.30 7.21
C THR A 101 4.45 -8.96 6.66
N ARG A 102 5.47 -9.03 5.83
CA ARG A 102 6.01 -7.86 5.16
C ARG A 102 5.08 -7.45 4.02
N VAL A 103 4.69 -6.19 4.03
CA VAL A 103 3.80 -5.57 3.06
C VAL A 103 4.49 -4.40 2.39
N TYR A 104 4.08 -4.14 1.15
CA TYR A 104 4.59 -3.07 0.32
C TYR A 104 3.42 -2.22 -0.13
N PHE A 105 3.44 -0.96 0.27
CA PHE A 105 2.49 0.06 -0.16
C PHE A 105 3.09 0.79 -1.36
N CYS A 106 2.60 0.44 -2.54
CA CYS A 106 3.12 0.84 -3.84
C CYS A 106 2.27 1.98 -4.40
N ILE A 107 2.73 3.22 -4.23
CA ILE A 107 2.05 4.43 -4.71
C ILE A 107 2.35 4.60 -6.21
N GLU A 108 3.64 4.62 -6.54
CA GLU A 108 4.14 4.66 -7.91
C GLU A 108 5.48 3.91 -8.02
N LYS A 109 6.01 3.81 -9.24
CA LYS A 109 7.21 3.03 -9.57
C LYS A 109 8.45 3.39 -8.74
N TYR A 110 8.58 4.63 -8.31
CA TYR A 110 9.70 5.10 -7.49
C TYR A 110 9.29 5.40 -6.05
N GLU A 111 8.04 5.14 -5.68
CA GLU A 111 7.49 5.47 -4.37
C GLU A 111 6.81 4.26 -3.76
N ILE A 112 7.59 3.50 -2.99
CA ILE A 112 7.14 2.29 -2.31
C ILE A 112 7.61 2.32 -0.87
N LEU A 113 6.69 2.06 0.05
CA LEU A 113 6.95 1.91 1.47
C LEU A 113 6.88 0.43 1.86
N GLU A 114 7.90 -0.08 2.52
CA GLU A 114 7.86 -1.39 3.18
C GLU A 114 7.47 -1.22 4.64
N THR A 115 6.57 -2.07 5.13
CA THR A 115 6.26 -2.17 6.56
C THR A 115 5.72 -3.56 6.92
N SER A 116 5.34 -3.78 8.17
CA SER A 116 4.62 -4.98 8.60
C SER A 116 3.11 -4.79 8.46
N TRP A 117 2.38 -5.89 8.25
CA TRP A 117 0.92 -5.86 8.15
C TRP A 117 0.28 -5.24 9.40
N ALA A 118 0.81 -5.55 10.58
CA ALA A 118 0.36 -4.97 11.83
C ALA A 118 0.49 -3.44 11.88
N VAL A 119 1.63 -2.89 11.46
CA VAL A 119 1.86 -1.43 11.41
C VAL A 119 0.93 -0.79 10.39
N PHE A 120 0.75 -1.40 9.21
CA PHE A 120 -0.20 -0.89 8.22
C PHE A 120 -1.63 -0.85 8.78
N LYS A 121 -2.12 -1.93 9.41
CA LYS A 121 -3.47 -1.97 10.00
C LYS A 121 -3.70 -0.86 11.03
N ARG A 122 -2.72 -0.60 11.90
CA ARG A 122 -2.83 0.43 12.95
C ARG A 122 -2.87 1.85 12.38
N HIS A 123 -2.15 2.09 11.28
CA HIS A 123 -1.92 3.44 10.74
C HIS A 123 -2.40 3.61 9.30
N TRP A 124 -3.34 2.78 8.85
CA TRP A 124 -3.78 2.73 7.45
C TRP A 124 -4.27 4.08 6.93
N LYS A 125 -4.93 4.87 7.80
CA LYS A 125 -5.37 6.23 7.47
C LYS A 125 -4.21 7.15 7.09
N CYS A 126 -3.06 7.03 7.77
CA CYS A 126 -1.87 7.81 7.46
C CYS A 126 -1.31 7.47 6.07
N PHE A 127 -1.35 6.21 5.66
CA PHE A 127 -0.91 5.79 4.32
C PHE A 127 -1.81 6.35 3.22
N LEU A 128 -3.13 6.43 3.47
CA LEU A 128 -4.11 6.92 2.49
C LEU A 128 -4.21 8.45 2.41
N PHE A 129 -3.37 9.20 3.12
CA PHE A 129 -3.10 10.60 2.73
C PHE A 129 -2.47 10.70 1.33
N CYS A 130 -1.91 9.60 0.82
CA CYS A 130 -1.43 9.48 -0.56
C CYS A 130 -2.35 8.51 -1.31
N ASP A 131 -3.47 9.02 -1.80
CA ASP A 131 -4.54 8.26 -2.46
C ASP A 131 -4.38 8.18 -4.00
N ASP A 132 -3.14 8.38 -4.50
CA ASP A 132 -2.74 8.32 -5.93
C ASP A 132 -2.85 6.90 -6.56
N GLY A 133 -3.88 6.13 -6.20
CA GLY A 133 -4.10 4.78 -6.67
C GLY A 133 -3.22 3.68 -6.05
N PRO A 134 -2.78 3.75 -4.77
CA PRO A 134 -1.77 2.84 -4.27
C PRO A 134 -2.25 1.39 -4.20
N LEU A 135 -1.33 0.46 -4.47
CA LEU A 135 -1.54 -0.97 -4.28
C LEU A 135 -0.81 -1.46 -3.04
N LEU A 136 -1.50 -2.20 -2.18
CA LEU A 136 -0.89 -2.91 -1.06
C LEU A 136 -0.72 -4.39 -1.41
N ILE A 137 0.51 -4.87 -1.36
CA ILE A 137 0.86 -6.25 -1.69
C ILE A 137 1.82 -6.86 -0.67
N SER A 138 1.82 -8.19 -0.59
CA SER A 138 2.93 -8.96 0.00
C SER A 138 3.62 -9.78 -1.09
N ASN A 139 4.93 -10.03 -0.93
CA ASN A 139 5.67 -10.94 -1.80
C ASN A 139 5.45 -12.42 -1.43
N GLN A 140 4.90 -12.71 -0.25
CA GLN A 140 4.61 -14.05 0.25
C GLN A 140 3.20 -14.53 -0.13
N HIS A 141 2.28 -13.60 -0.40
CA HIS A 141 0.88 -13.90 -0.64
C HIS A 141 0.43 -13.33 -1.99
N ARG A 142 -0.54 -13.99 -2.62
CA ARG A 142 -1.17 -13.51 -3.86
C ARG A 142 -2.19 -12.41 -3.63
N GLN A 143 -2.70 -12.26 -2.42
CA GLN A 143 -3.72 -11.27 -2.09
C GLN A 143 -3.20 -9.85 -2.34
N ALA A 144 -4.07 -8.96 -2.79
CA ALA A 144 -3.73 -7.57 -3.07
C ALA A 144 -4.93 -6.68 -2.72
N ILE A 145 -4.61 -5.46 -2.33
CA ILE A 145 -5.57 -4.37 -2.17
C ILE A 145 -5.17 -3.27 -3.15
N TRP A 146 -6.14 -2.69 -3.84
CA TRP A 146 -5.93 -1.48 -4.63
C TRP A 146 -6.86 -0.39 -4.14
N PHE A 147 -6.31 0.67 -3.57
CA PHE A 147 -7.05 1.85 -3.18
C PHE A 147 -7.11 2.79 -4.38
N THR A 148 -8.27 2.90 -5.01
CA THR A 148 -8.50 3.75 -6.19
C THR A 148 -8.80 5.19 -5.78
N GLN A 149 -8.42 6.16 -6.62
CA GLN A 149 -8.66 7.59 -6.44
C GLN A 149 -10.16 7.95 -6.29
N ASP A 150 -11.07 7.11 -6.77
CA ASP A 150 -12.52 7.30 -6.61
C ASP A 150 -13.04 7.00 -5.19
N GLY A 151 -12.17 6.94 -4.18
CA GLY A 151 -12.53 6.64 -2.78
C GLY A 151 -12.83 5.17 -2.46
N ASN A 152 -12.66 4.28 -3.43
CA ASN A 152 -12.93 2.85 -3.30
C ASN A 152 -11.66 2.01 -3.15
N TYR A 153 -11.78 0.84 -2.55
CA TYR A 153 -10.74 -0.19 -2.56
C TYR A 153 -11.24 -1.44 -3.28
N ARG A 154 -10.31 -2.16 -3.90
CA ARG A 154 -10.56 -3.44 -4.56
C ARG A 154 -9.71 -4.53 -3.92
N LEU A 155 -10.34 -5.65 -3.60
CA LEU A 155 -9.68 -6.83 -3.03
C LEU A 155 -9.57 -7.91 -4.10
N GLY A 156 -8.38 -8.48 -4.23
CA GLY A 156 -8.09 -9.38 -5.34
C GLY A 156 -6.93 -10.32 -5.13
N LEU A 157 -6.73 -11.18 -6.12
CA LEU A 157 -5.63 -12.14 -6.19
C LEU A 157 -4.77 -11.85 -7.42
N ARG A 158 -3.49 -11.52 -7.18
CA ARG A 158 -2.48 -11.36 -8.23
C ARG A 158 -2.28 -12.67 -9.01
N GLY A 159 -2.35 -12.57 -10.33
CA GLY A 159 -2.23 -13.65 -11.31
C GLY A 159 -0.85 -13.79 -11.91
#